data_AF-W4JP23-F1
#
_entry.id   AF-W4JP23-F1
#
_cell.length_a   1.000
_cell.length_b   1.000
_cell.length_c   1.000
_cell.angle_alpha   90.00
_cell.angle_beta   90.00
_cell.angle_gamma   90.00
#
_symmetry.space_group_name_H-M   'P 1'
#
loop_
_entity.id
_entity.type
_entity.pdbx_description
1 polymer ?
#
loop_
_entity_poly.entity_id
_entity_poly.type
_entity_poly.pdbx_seq_one_letter_code
_entity_poly.pdbx_strand_id
1 'polypeptide(L)'
;MATFSKASFDSVRYAAARPTYPRQLFDAVLQYHARSPAAQWLTAVDLGCGTGQATTELRAFKHVIGVDPSPNMLAQARANVTASSNANANDPDASNANASDANANANATTQFEFVQAPAEDLSFLKDASVDLLIAAQAAHWFDWNKMWPEAARVLRKGGSVAFWGYSEFRLPHYPSLTPLISTFTQGPDPASSLGPHWQQPGRAILDNHFRDVPVPTAVLPDKFTAWQHVFYTGPHHPHLPAPRPVLLHKRAPWPALLAYLHTASALHTFR
;
A
#
# COMPACT_ATOMS: atom_id res chain seq x y z
N MET A 1 -11.85 8.35 4.84
CA MET A 1 -10.98 9.34 4.19
C MET A 1 -11.70 9.99 3.00
N ALA A 2 -12.24 11.22 3.13
CA ALA A 2 -13.12 11.78 2.10
C ALA A 2 -12.39 12.38 0.88
N THR A 3 -11.15 12.86 1.03
CA THR A 3 -10.46 13.63 -0.03
C THR A 3 -10.18 12.84 -1.29
N PHE A 4 -9.69 11.61 -1.18
CA PHE A 4 -9.39 10.75 -2.35
C PHE A 4 -10.64 10.13 -2.98
N SER A 5 -11.77 10.22 -2.29
CA SER A 5 -13.10 9.82 -2.79
C SER A 5 -13.83 10.97 -3.48
N LYS A 6 -13.29 12.21 -3.47
CA LYS A 6 -13.88 13.34 -4.18
C LYS A 6 -13.76 13.10 -5.69
N ALA A 7 -14.83 13.38 -6.44
CA ALA A 7 -14.83 13.27 -7.90
C ALA A 7 -13.75 14.14 -8.58
N SER A 8 -13.39 15.26 -7.95
CA SER A 8 -12.35 16.18 -8.42
C SER A 8 -10.91 15.73 -8.12
N PHE A 9 -10.73 14.61 -7.43
CA PHE A 9 -9.40 14.08 -7.14
C PHE A 9 -8.75 13.50 -8.41
N ASP A 10 -7.58 14.02 -8.77
CA ASP A 10 -6.82 13.60 -9.95
C ASP A 10 -6.07 12.28 -9.71
N SER A 11 -6.80 11.17 -9.87
CA SER A 11 -6.27 9.81 -9.72
C SER A 11 -5.20 9.45 -10.76
N VAL A 12 -5.24 10.04 -11.96
CA VAL A 12 -4.26 9.81 -13.02
C VAL A 12 -2.90 10.39 -12.63
N ARG A 13 -2.89 11.66 -12.21
CA ARG A 13 -1.67 12.32 -11.71
C ARG A 13 -1.15 11.61 -10.46
N TYR A 14 -2.03 11.15 -9.58
CA TYR A 14 -1.66 10.37 -8.41
C TYR A 14 -0.89 9.10 -8.80
N ALA A 15 -1.43 8.30 -9.73
CA ALA A 15 -0.79 7.08 -10.23
C ALA A 15 0.59 7.37 -10.85
N ALA A 16 0.69 8.41 -11.67
CA ALA A 16 1.95 8.74 -12.36
C ALA A 16 3.05 9.27 -11.43
N ALA A 17 2.69 9.99 -10.36
CA ALA A 17 3.66 10.70 -9.54
C ALA A 17 4.11 9.92 -8.29
N ARG A 18 3.26 9.06 -7.72
CA ARG A 18 3.59 8.33 -6.49
C ARG A 18 4.74 7.32 -6.70
N PRO A 19 5.62 7.14 -5.71
CA PRO A 19 6.61 6.08 -5.76
C PRO A 19 5.93 4.71 -5.65
N THR A 20 6.44 3.75 -6.41
CA THR A 20 6.12 2.33 -6.26
C THR A 20 6.98 1.70 -5.18
N TYR A 21 6.62 0.49 -4.77
CA TYR A 21 7.34 -0.26 -3.74
C TYR A 21 8.39 -1.17 -4.39
N PRO A 22 9.58 -1.32 -3.77
CA PRO A 22 10.59 -2.24 -4.28
C PRO A 22 10.13 -3.69 -4.12
N ARG A 23 10.51 -4.56 -5.07
CA ARG A 23 10.18 -6.00 -5.04
C ARG A 23 10.56 -6.69 -3.72
N GLN A 24 11.68 -6.28 -3.14
CA GLN A 24 12.15 -6.76 -1.83
C GLN A 24 11.10 -6.64 -0.71
N LEU A 25 10.21 -5.64 -0.77
CA LEU A 25 9.13 -5.48 0.20
C LEU A 25 8.14 -6.63 0.10
N PHE A 26 7.68 -6.94 -1.11
CA PHE A 26 6.75 -8.04 -1.35
C PHE A 26 7.41 -9.37 -1.02
N ASP A 27 8.67 -9.59 -1.43
CA ASP A 27 9.39 -10.81 -1.09
C ASP A 27 9.45 -11.02 0.43
N ALA A 28 9.67 -9.96 1.23
CA ALA A 28 9.66 -10.05 2.68
C ALA A 28 8.28 -10.41 3.25
N VAL A 29 7.20 -9.82 2.71
CA VAL A 29 5.82 -10.13 3.11
C VAL A 29 5.47 -11.59 2.76
N LEU A 30 5.79 -12.01 1.54
CA LEU A 30 5.53 -13.35 1.03
C LEU A 30 6.34 -14.41 1.79
N GLN A 31 7.60 -14.13 2.12
CA GLN A 31 8.42 -14.98 2.98
C GLN A 31 7.87 -15.08 4.41
N TYR A 32 7.38 -13.97 4.98
CA TYR A 32 6.74 -14.00 6.30
C TYR A 32 5.48 -14.89 6.27
N HIS A 33 4.63 -14.71 5.27
CA HIS A 33 3.43 -15.51 5.07
C HIS A 33 3.75 -17.02 4.96
N ALA A 34 4.77 -17.38 4.18
CA ALA A 34 5.21 -18.76 3.99
C ALA A 34 5.76 -19.46 5.26
N ARG A 35 6.02 -18.74 6.36
CA ARG A 35 6.49 -19.35 7.62
C ARG A 35 5.44 -20.24 8.28
N SER A 36 4.16 -19.96 8.02
CA SER A 36 3.09 -20.80 8.55
C SER A 36 3.01 -22.09 7.73
N PRO A 37 3.07 -23.28 8.36
CA PRO A 37 2.87 -24.55 7.64
C PRO A 37 1.43 -24.71 7.12
N ALA A 38 0.49 -23.87 7.59
CA ALA A 38 -0.88 -23.81 7.11
C ALA A 38 -1.12 -22.69 6.08
N ALA A 39 -0.07 -21.99 5.63
CA ALA A 39 -0.20 -20.93 4.63
C ALA A 39 -0.77 -21.48 3.31
N GLN A 40 -1.65 -20.71 2.69
CA GLN A 40 -2.23 -21.00 1.39
C GLN A 40 -2.10 -19.77 0.49
N TRP A 41 -2.18 -19.97 -0.82
CA TRP A 41 -1.99 -18.92 -1.82
C TRP A 41 -3.21 -18.80 -2.71
N LEU A 42 -4.41 -18.89 -2.11
CA LEU A 42 -5.67 -18.86 -2.83
C LEU A 42 -6.16 -17.42 -2.99
N THR A 43 -6.36 -16.69 -1.90
CA THR A 43 -6.98 -15.36 -1.94
C THR A 43 -6.15 -14.33 -1.19
N ALA A 44 -5.74 -13.26 -1.89
CA ALA A 44 -5.19 -12.07 -1.26
C ALA A 44 -6.12 -10.87 -1.45
N VAL A 45 -6.12 -9.96 -0.47
CA VAL A 45 -6.94 -8.75 -0.46
C VAL A 45 -6.05 -7.54 -0.16
N ASP A 46 -6.12 -6.52 -1.02
CA ASP A 46 -5.43 -5.23 -0.88
C ASP A 46 -6.42 -4.17 -0.39
N LEU A 47 -6.29 -3.79 0.88
CA LEU A 47 -7.18 -2.88 1.60
C LEU A 47 -6.76 -1.42 1.36
N GLY A 48 -7.67 -0.63 0.79
CA GLY A 48 -7.35 0.73 0.33
C GLY A 48 -6.39 0.69 -0.86
N CYS A 49 -6.70 -0.13 -1.87
CA CYS A 49 -5.80 -0.43 -2.97
C CYS A 49 -5.47 0.78 -3.86
N GLY A 50 -6.24 1.87 -3.77
CA GLY A 50 -6.09 3.05 -4.61
C GLY A 50 -6.09 2.67 -6.08
N THR A 51 -5.06 3.07 -6.81
CA THR A 51 -4.89 2.78 -8.25
C THR A 51 -4.24 1.41 -8.51
N GLY A 52 -4.21 0.50 -7.54
CA GLY A 52 -3.80 -0.90 -7.74
C GLY A 52 -2.30 -1.18 -7.76
N GLN A 53 -1.45 -0.23 -7.34
CA GLN A 53 0.01 -0.36 -7.46
C GLN A 53 0.60 -1.52 -6.65
N ALA A 54 0.09 -1.76 -5.44
CA ALA A 54 0.49 -2.92 -4.64
C ALA A 54 -0.27 -4.18 -5.05
N THR A 55 -1.52 -4.02 -5.47
CA THR A 55 -2.38 -5.13 -5.93
C THR A 55 -1.70 -5.93 -7.05
N THR A 56 -1.09 -5.27 -8.04
CA THR A 56 -0.44 -5.93 -9.20
C THR A 56 0.74 -6.83 -8.84
N GLU A 57 1.29 -6.73 -7.62
CA GLU A 57 2.42 -7.54 -7.15
C GLU A 57 1.96 -8.83 -6.46
N LEU A 58 0.66 -8.99 -6.19
CA LEU A 58 0.08 -10.16 -5.53
C LEU A 58 -0.17 -11.35 -6.47
N ARG A 59 0.54 -11.42 -7.60
CA ARG A 59 0.32 -12.43 -8.65
C ARG A 59 0.55 -13.88 -8.23
N ALA A 60 1.19 -14.10 -7.07
CA ALA A 60 1.37 -15.43 -6.49
C ALA A 60 0.07 -16.06 -5.97
N PHE A 61 -1.00 -15.27 -5.75
CA PHE A 61 -2.29 -15.76 -5.26
C PHE A 61 -3.24 -16.07 -6.42
N LYS A 62 -4.06 -17.13 -6.28
CA LYS A 62 -5.02 -17.51 -7.34
C LYS A 62 -6.09 -16.44 -7.60
N HIS A 63 -6.52 -15.73 -6.57
CA HIS A 63 -7.51 -14.65 -6.62
C HIS A 63 -6.98 -13.46 -5.82
N VAL A 64 -7.06 -12.26 -6.41
CA VAL A 64 -6.60 -11.01 -5.80
C VAL A 64 -7.72 -10.01 -5.84
N ILE A 65 -8.08 -9.45 -4.67
CA ILE A 65 -9.16 -8.47 -4.54
C ILE A 65 -8.58 -7.13 -4.10
N GLY A 66 -8.69 -6.11 -4.94
CA GLY A 66 -8.45 -4.73 -4.53
C GLY A 66 -9.71 -4.09 -3.96
N VAL A 67 -9.63 -3.50 -2.78
CA VAL A 67 -10.75 -2.84 -2.10
C VAL A 67 -10.42 -1.36 -1.93
N ASP A 68 -11.29 -0.47 -2.38
CA ASP A 68 -11.15 0.97 -2.14
C ASP A 68 -12.53 1.65 -2.12
N PRO A 69 -12.79 2.63 -1.23
CA PRO A 69 -14.05 3.34 -1.21
C PRO A 69 -14.26 4.25 -2.44
N SER A 70 -13.20 4.61 -3.17
CA SER A 70 -13.24 5.54 -4.30
C SER A 70 -13.43 4.82 -5.65
N PRO A 71 -14.57 5.02 -6.34
CA PRO A 71 -14.80 4.38 -7.64
C PRO A 71 -13.82 4.85 -8.72
N ASN A 72 -13.33 6.09 -8.63
CA ASN A 72 -12.31 6.63 -9.55
C ASN A 72 -10.97 5.92 -9.38
N MET A 73 -10.57 5.61 -8.14
CA MET A 73 -9.36 4.84 -7.87
C MET A 73 -9.47 3.42 -8.44
N LEU A 74 -10.60 2.75 -8.20
CA LEU A 74 -10.85 1.41 -8.73
C LEU A 74 -10.88 1.36 -10.25
N ALA A 75 -11.43 2.39 -10.91
CA ALA A 75 -11.39 2.49 -12.37
C ALA A 75 -9.93 2.52 -12.90
N GLN A 76 -9.06 3.30 -12.25
CA GLN A 76 -7.63 3.32 -12.58
C GLN A 76 -6.92 2.01 -12.22
N ALA A 77 -7.27 1.37 -11.11
CA ALA A 77 -6.71 0.09 -10.71
C ALA A 77 -6.99 -1.01 -11.75
N ARG A 78 -8.22 -1.07 -12.27
CA ARG A 78 -8.60 -1.97 -13.37
C ARG A 78 -7.76 -1.71 -14.62
N ALA A 79 -7.59 -0.45 -15.01
CA ALA A 79 -6.76 -0.09 -16.15
C ALA A 79 -5.29 -0.52 -15.97
N ASN A 80 -4.72 -0.31 -14.78
CA ASN A 80 -3.34 -0.64 -14.46
C ASN A 80 -3.07 -2.15 -14.44
N VAL A 81 -4.00 -2.96 -13.93
CA VAL A 81 -3.90 -4.42 -13.97
C VAL A 81 -3.90 -4.93 -15.41
N THR A 82 -4.80 -4.41 -16.26
CA THR A 82 -4.85 -4.76 -17.68
C THR A 82 -3.54 -4.41 -18.38
N ALA A 83 -3.03 -3.18 -18.18
CA ALA A 83 -1.77 -2.75 -18.77
C ALA A 83 -0.58 -3.59 -18.30
N SER A 84 -0.50 -3.90 -17.00
CA SER A 84 0.60 -4.71 -16.42
C SER A 84 0.58 -6.15 -16.93
N SER A 85 -0.60 -6.71 -17.16
CA SER A 85 -0.75 -8.06 -17.69
C SER A 85 -0.32 -8.14 -19.16
N ASN A 86 -0.64 -7.11 -19.95
CA ASN A 86 -0.18 -6.98 -21.33
C ASN A 86 1.34 -6.73 -21.44
N ALA A 87 1.94 -6.02 -20.48
CA ALA A 87 3.39 -5.79 -20.46
C ALA A 87 4.17 -7.10 -20.20
N ASN A 88 3.70 -7.94 -19.27
CA ASN A 88 4.30 -9.25 -18.99
C ASN A 88 4.20 -10.22 -20.19
N ALA A 89 3.17 -10.09 -21.03
CA ALA A 89 3.02 -10.92 -22.23
C ALA A 89 4.03 -10.60 -23.34
N ASN A 90 4.68 -9.43 -23.29
CA ASN A 90 5.64 -8.96 -24.30
C ASN A 90 7.10 -9.02 -23.80
N ASP A 91 7.38 -9.77 -22.73
CA ASP A 91 8.74 -10.02 -22.25
C ASP A 91 9.50 -10.88 -23.28
N PRO A 92 10.63 -10.43 -23.85
CA PRO A 92 11.40 -11.21 -24.81
C PRO A 92 11.99 -12.51 -24.24
N ASP A 93 12.07 -12.67 -22.90
CA ASP A 93 12.46 -13.92 -22.24
C ASP A 93 11.27 -14.91 -22.09
N ALA A 94 10.03 -14.44 -22.34
CA ALA A 94 8.84 -15.29 -22.44
C ALA A 94 8.73 -16.01 -23.80
N SER A 95 9.72 -15.86 -24.69
CA SER A 95 9.74 -16.50 -26.02
C SER A 95 9.96 -18.02 -26.01
N ASN A 96 10.14 -18.63 -24.82
CA ASN A 96 10.10 -20.08 -24.63
C ASN A 96 8.74 -20.60 -24.12
N ALA A 97 7.73 -19.74 -24.07
CA ALA A 97 6.39 -20.09 -23.60
C ALA A 97 5.59 -20.69 -24.78
N ASN A 98 5.19 -21.97 -24.63
CA ASN A 98 4.47 -22.74 -25.64
C ASN A 98 3.11 -22.10 -25.99
N ALA A 99 2.49 -22.49 -27.11
CA ALA A 99 1.18 -22.00 -27.57
C ALA A 99 -0.01 -22.15 -26.58
N SER A 100 0.22 -22.65 -25.36
CA SER A 100 -0.69 -22.57 -24.20
C SER A 100 -0.85 -21.15 -23.60
N ASP A 101 0.06 -20.21 -23.90
CA ASP A 101 0.13 -18.91 -23.22
C ASP A 101 -0.81 -17.82 -23.77
N ALA A 102 -1.49 -18.07 -24.89
CA ALA A 102 -2.62 -17.23 -25.30
C ALA A 102 -3.77 -17.25 -24.27
N ASN A 103 -3.85 -18.31 -23.44
CA ASN A 103 -4.82 -18.44 -22.35
C ASN A 103 -4.36 -17.75 -21.05
N ALA A 104 -3.08 -17.36 -20.92
CA ALA A 104 -2.54 -16.67 -19.75
C ALA A 104 -3.02 -15.20 -19.68
N ASN A 105 -3.20 -14.55 -20.84
CA ASN A 105 -3.73 -13.18 -20.91
C ASN A 105 -5.22 -13.09 -20.57
N ALA A 106 -6.03 -14.09 -20.95
CA ALA A 106 -7.43 -14.18 -20.52
C ALA A 106 -7.54 -14.46 -19.01
N ASN A 107 -6.62 -15.27 -18.44
CA ASN A 107 -6.55 -15.57 -17.01
C ASN A 107 -6.09 -14.38 -16.15
N ALA A 108 -5.28 -13.47 -16.67
CA ALA A 108 -4.85 -12.31 -15.90
C ALA A 108 -6.02 -11.35 -15.58
N THR A 109 -7.04 -11.26 -16.45
CA THR A 109 -8.28 -10.52 -16.16
C THR A 109 -9.22 -11.26 -15.18
N THR A 110 -9.10 -12.58 -15.02
CA THR A 110 -9.93 -13.36 -14.08
C THR A 110 -9.30 -13.47 -12.69
N GLN A 111 -7.99 -13.28 -12.57
CA GLN A 111 -7.27 -13.30 -11.29
C GLN A 111 -7.58 -12.09 -10.40
N PHE A 112 -7.85 -10.92 -10.98
CA PHE A 112 -8.02 -9.68 -10.23
C PHE A 112 -9.47 -9.20 -10.21
N GLU A 113 -9.98 -8.93 -9.01
CA GLU A 113 -11.28 -8.34 -8.75
C GLU A 113 -11.12 -7.00 -8.01
N PHE A 114 -12.01 -6.04 -8.26
CA PHE A 114 -12.00 -4.74 -7.62
C PHE A 114 -13.37 -4.38 -7.06
N VAL A 115 -13.44 -4.26 -5.73
CA VAL A 115 -14.69 -4.06 -4.98
C VAL A 115 -14.69 -2.68 -4.33
N GLN A 116 -15.81 -1.97 -4.49
CA GLN A 116 -16.02 -0.70 -3.79
C GLN A 116 -16.51 -0.96 -2.37
N ALA A 117 -15.62 -0.86 -1.41
CA ALA A 117 -15.93 -0.97 0.02
C ALA A 117 -14.86 -0.23 0.85
N PRO A 118 -15.17 0.19 2.09
CA PRO A 118 -14.13 0.57 3.04
C PRO A 118 -13.32 -0.68 3.45
N ALA A 119 -12.13 -0.47 4.02
CA ALA A 119 -11.26 -1.57 4.44
C ALA A 119 -11.86 -2.42 5.58
N GLU A 120 -12.74 -1.80 6.38
CA GLU A 120 -13.35 -2.36 7.57
C GLU A 120 -14.68 -3.08 7.30
N ASP A 121 -15.18 -3.05 6.05
CA ASP A 121 -16.38 -3.79 5.63
C ASP A 121 -16.01 -4.77 4.52
N LEU A 122 -15.76 -6.02 4.91
CA LEU A 122 -15.47 -7.14 4.03
C LEU A 122 -16.64 -8.13 4.05
N SER A 123 -17.88 -7.66 4.23
CA SER A 123 -19.09 -8.49 4.29
C SER A 123 -19.33 -9.34 3.03
N PHE A 124 -18.76 -8.94 1.89
CA PHE A 124 -18.76 -9.73 0.65
C PHE A 124 -17.84 -10.96 0.72
N LEU A 125 -16.99 -11.08 1.75
CA LEU A 125 -16.11 -12.22 1.99
C LEU A 125 -16.66 -13.12 3.10
N LYS A 126 -16.52 -14.43 2.87
CA LYS A 126 -16.83 -15.46 3.86
C LYS A 126 -15.81 -15.45 4.99
N ASP A 127 -16.23 -15.93 6.16
CA ASP A 127 -15.32 -16.18 7.27
C ASP A 127 -14.22 -17.16 6.86
N ALA A 128 -13.01 -16.93 7.39
CA ALA A 128 -11.82 -17.70 7.10
C ALA A 128 -11.70 -18.03 5.61
N SER A 129 -11.68 -17.02 4.74
CA SER A 129 -11.61 -17.16 3.29
C SER A 129 -10.38 -16.51 2.63
N VAL A 130 -9.65 -15.68 3.36
CA VAL A 130 -8.50 -14.89 2.89
C VAL A 130 -7.20 -15.44 3.47
N ASP A 131 -6.16 -15.48 2.64
CA ASP A 131 -4.84 -15.95 3.04
C ASP A 131 -3.89 -14.79 3.36
N LEU A 132 -4.00 -13.67 2.64
CA LEU A 132 -3.19 -12.48 2.87
C LEU A 132 -4.03 -11.22 2.77
N LEU A 133 -4.01 -10.41 3.83
CA LEU A 133 -4.46 -9.02 3.80
C LEU A 133 -3.24 -8.11 3.70
N ILE A 134 -3.24 -7.18 2.75
CA ILE A 134 -2.26 -6.11 2.68
C ILE A 134 -2.93 -4.74 2.78
N ALA A 135 -2.19 -3.72 3.19
CA ALA A 135 -2.55 -2.32 2.98
C ALA A 135 -1.30 -1.49 2.73
N ALA A 136 -1.24 -0.86 1.56
CA ALA A 136 -0.08 -0.13 1.08
C ALA A 136 -0.35 1.38 1.07
N GLN A 137 0.18 2.11 2.05
CA GLN A 137 -0.12 3.54 2.27
C GLN A 137 -1.58 3.87 2.64
N ALA A 138 -2.32 2.89 3.18
CA ALA A 138 -3.72 3.08 3.57
C ALA A 138 -4.01 2.88 5.07
N ALA A 139 -3.23 2.03 5.75
CA ALA A 139 -3.55 1.55 7.10
C ALA A 139 -3.73 2.64 8.17
N HIS A 140 -3.09 3.80 8.01
CA HIS A 140 -3.23 4.91 8.95
C HIS A 140 -4.62 5.56 8.93
N TRP A 141 -5.48 5.23 7.96
CA TRP A 141 -6.86 5.71 7.89
C TRP A 141 -7.88 4.78 8.54
N PHE A 142 -7.47 3.58 8.97
CA PHE A 142 -8.40 2.56 9.41
C PHE A 142 -8.97 2.83 10.80
N ASP A 143 -10.22 2.42 11.00
CA ASP A 143 -10.81 2.26 12.33
C ASP A 143 -10.35 0.93 12.93
N TRP A 144 -9.32 0.99 13.77
CA TRP A 144 -8.70 -0.20 14.38
C TRP A 144 -9.62 -1.00 15.30
N ASN A 145 -10.70 -0.39 15.82
CA ASN A 145 -11.70 -1.13 16.58
C ASN A 145 -12.54 -2.07 15.70
N LYS A 146 -12.59 -1.82 14.38
CA LYS A 146 -13.31 -2.64 13.40
C LYS A 146 -12.37 -3.49 12.55
N MET A 147 -11.23 -2.92 12.16
CA MET A 147 -10.30 -3.56 11.24
C MET A 147 -9.71 -4.84 11.81
N TRP A 148 -9.31 -4.87 13.09
CA TRP A 148 -8.75 -6.09 13.68
C TRP A 148 -9.76 -7.23 13.80
N PRO A 149 -10.99 -7.01 14.31
CA PRO A 149 -12.06 -8.01 14.26
C PRO A 149 -12.37 -8.50 12.85
N GLU A 150 -12.46 -7.58 11.88
CA GLU A 150 -12.79 -7.95 10.50
C GLU A 150 -11.67 -8.75 9.83
N ALA A 151 -10.41 -8.36 10.05
CA ALA A 151 -9.25 -9.14 9.61
C ALA A 151 -9.26 -10.54 10.22
N ALA A 152 -9.50 -10.66 11.53
CA ALA A 152 -9.56 -11.94 12.22
C ALA A 152 -10.72 -12.82 11.73
N ARG A 153 -11.85 -12.22 11.32
CA ARG A 153 -13.00 -12.94 10.76
C ARG A 153 -12.68 -13.54 9.40
N VAL A 154 -12.10 -12.75 8.48
CA VAL A 154 -11.89 -13.20 7.09
C VAL A 154 -10.64 -14.04 6.90
N LEU A 155 -9.64 -13.94 7.77
CA LEU A 155 -8.39 -14.70 7.61
C LEU A 155 -8.55 -16.18 7.90
N ARG A 156 -7.97 -17.02 7.04
CA ARG A 156 -7.78 -18.45 7.32
C ARG A 156 -6.77 -18.65 8.45
N LYS A 157 -6.83 -19.85 9.06
CA LYS A 157 -5.73 -20.33 9.89
C LYS A 157 -4.44 -20.35 9.07
N GLY A 158 -3.41 -19.65 9.54
CA GLY A 158 -2.15 -19.49 8.81
C GLY A 158 -2.12 -18.31 7.84
N GLY A 159 -3.21 -17.54 7.73
CA GLY A 159 -3.25 -16.29 6.99
C GLY A 159 -2.40 -15.21 7.64
N SER A 160 -2.10 -14.15 6.89
CA SER A 160 -1.24 -13.06 7.34
C SER A 160 -1.82 -11.68 7.03
N VAL A 161 -1.37 -10.69 7.80
CA VAL A 161 -1.67 -9.27 7.58
C VAL A 161 -0.35 -8.53 7.42
N ALA A 162 -0.24 -7.68 6.41
CA ALA A 162 0.93 -6.84 6.18
C ALA A 162 0.54 -5.40 5.84
N PHE A 163 0.95 -4.46 6.68
CA PHE A 163 0.71 -3.03 6.47
C PHE A 163 2.04 -2.32 6.32
N TRP A 164 2.13 -1.41 5.35
CA TRP A 164 3.31 -0.58 5.16
C TRP A 164 2.97 0.80 4.63
N GLY A 165 3.94 1.68 4.74
CA GLY A 165 3.78 3.08 4.39
C GLY A 165 5.10 3.83 4.43
N TYR A 166 5.04 5.06 3.94
CA TYR A 166 6.13 6.01 3.95
C TYR A 166 5.57 7.40 4.28
N SER A 167 6.28 8.17 5.08
CA SER A 167 5.89 9.52 5.46
C SER A 167 6.68 10.55 4.66
N GLU A 168 7.59 11.25 5.30
CA GLU A 168 8.43 12.27 4.70
C GLU A 168 9.67 11.66 4.04
N PHE A 169 9.95 12.07 2.80
CA PHE A 169 11.14 11.62 2.08
C PHE A 169 12.39 12.42 2.49
N ARG A 170 13.56 11.93 2.09
CA ARG A 170 14.85 12.60 2.28
C ARG A 170 15.55 12.74 0.93
N LEU A 171 16.37 13.78 0.79
CA LEU A 171 17.24 13.98 -0.38
C LEU A 171 18.69 13.72 0.05
N PRO A 172 19.17 12.47 0.00
CA PRO A 172 20.47 12.11 0.57
C PRO A 172 21.66 12.83 -0.09
N HIS A 173 21.57 13.12 -1.38
CA HIS A 173 22.59 13.89 -2.11
C HIS A 173 22.46 15.41 -1.94
N TYR A 174 21.35 15.89 -1.35
CA TYR A 174 21.07 17.30 -1.09
C TYR A 174 20.52 17.49 0.33
N PRO A 175 21.28 17.12 1.38
CA PRO A 175 20.78 17.07 2.74
C PRO A 175 20.33 18.45 3.26
N SER A 176 20.92 19.54 2.76
CA SER A 176 20.53 20.92 3.07
C SER A 176 19.09 21.27 2.66
N LEU A 177 18.48 20.53 1.73
CA LEU A 177 17.08 20.73 1.34
C LEU A 177 16.09 20.00 2.26
N THR A 178 16.56 19.06 3.08
CA THR A 178 15.69 18.28 3.99
C THR A 178 14.93 19.19 4.96
N PRO A 179 15.56 20.16 5.65
CA PRO A 179 14.82 21.08 6.53
C PRO A 179 13.74 21.88 5.81
N LEU A 180 13.93 22.24 4.54
CA LEU A 180 12.92 22.97 3.76
C LEU A 180 11.68 22.10 3.50
N ILE A 181 11.90 20.82 3.20
CA ILE A 181 10.80 19.85 3.03
C ILE A 181 10.04 19.68 4.35
N SER A 182 10.75 19.59 5.47
CA SER A 182 10.12 19.47 6.80
C SER A 182 9.35 20.71 7.21
N THR A 183 9.92 21.89 6.99
CA THR A 183 9.19 23.15 7.24
C THR A 183 7.93 23.24 6.39
N PHE A 184 7.99 22.90 5.09
CA PHE A 184 6.81 22.96 4.23
C PHE A 184 5.78 21.88 4.53
N THR A 185 6.20 20.66 4.88
CA THR A 185 5.25 19.54 5.06
C THR A 185 4.71 19.44 6.48
N GLN A 186 5.47 19.86 7.49
CA GLN A 186 5.14 19.69 8.92
C GLN A 186 5.14 21.00 9.71
N GLY A 187 5.56 22.12 9.13
CA GLY A 187 5.57 23.41 9.81
C GLY A 187 4.19 23.82 10.33
N PRO A 188 4.11 24.60 11.42
CA PRO A 188 2.85 24.93 12.07
C PRO A 188 2.07 26.07 11.40
N ASP A 189 2.71 26.82 10.50
CA ASP A 189 2.10 27.99 9.87
C ASP A 189 1.14 27.58 8.73
N PRO A 190 -0.18 27.79 8.87
CA PRO A 190 -1.16 27.39 7.86
C PRO A 190 -1.04 28.16 6.54
N ALA A 191 -0.34 29.31 6.51
CA ALA A 191 -0.14 30.12 5.30
C ALA A 191 1.04 29.64 4.46
N SER A 192 2.00 28.92 5.05
CA SER A 192 3.26 28.53 4.38
C SER A 192 3.59 27.04 4.49
N SER A 193 2.80 26.27 5.22
CA SER A 193 2.99 24.84 5.44
C SER A 193 1.71 24.01 5.33
N LEU A 194 1.88 22.76 4.89
CA LEU A 194 0.84 21.73 4.87
C LEU A 194 0.50 21.17 6.26
N GLY A 195 1.33 21.42 7.27
CA GLY A 195 1.20 20.85 8.62
C GLY A 195 -0.24 20.90 9.17
N PRO A 196 -0.86 22.09 9.27
CA PRO A 196 -2.24 22.23 9.78
C PRO A 196 -3.34 21.61 8.91
N HIS A 197 -3.00 21.23 7.67
CA HIS A 197 -3.94 20.75 6.66
C HIS A 197 -3.98 19.23 6.53
N TRP A 198 -3.07 18.52 7.19
CA TRP A 198 -3.11 17.08 7.25
C TRP A 198 -4.25 16.59 8.13
N GLN A 199 -5.06 15.67 7.59
CA GLN A 199 -6.13 15.05 8.36
C GLN A 199 -5.56 14.19 9.51
N GLN A 200 -6.04 14.44 10.72
CA GLN A 200 -5.71 13.69 11.93
C GLN A 200 -6.85 12.71 12.30
N PRO A 201 -6.56 11.61 13.04
CA PRO A 201 -5.25 11.20 13.56
C PRO A 201 -4.36 10.48 12.54
N GLY A 202 -4.88 10.20 11.33
CA GLY A 202 -4.17 9.35 10.37
C GLY A 202 -2.78 9.85 9.99
N ARG A 203 -2.58 11.17 9.87
CA ARG A 203 -1.24 11.70 9.63
C ARG A 203 -0.27 11.42 10.76
N ALA A 204 -0.67 11.63 12.02
CA ALA A 204 0.17 11.32 13.18
C ALA A 204 0.56 9.84 13.23
N ILE A 205 -0.40 8.93 12.96
CA ILE A 205 -0.13 7.49 12.88
C ILE A 205 0.92 7.17 11.81
N LEU A 206 0.81 7.78 10.62
CA LEU A 206 1.77 7.58 9.52
C LEU A 206 3.17 8.14 9.87
N ASP A 207 3.23 9.37 10.39
CA ASP A 207 4.50 10.02 10.76
C ASP A 207 5.19 9.33 11.93
N ASN A 208 4.41 8.72 12.84
CA ASN A 208 4.92 7.87 13.92
C ASN A 208 5.12 6.41 13.47
N HIS A 209 5.24 6.16 12.16
CA HIS A 209 5.54 4.85 11.59
C HIS A 209 4.62 3.73 12.07
N PHE A 210 3.31 3.97 12.14
CA PHE A 210 2.32 3.01 12.63
C PHE A 210 2.54 2.52 14.07
N ARG A 211 3.37 3.18 14.88
CA ARG A 211 3.57 2.79 16.29
C ARG A 211 2.31 2.96 17.14
N ASP A 212 1.40 3.81 16.69
CA ASP A 212 0.09 4.04 17.32
C ASP A 212 -0.98 3.03 16.88
N VAL A 213 -0.67 2.13 15.93
CA VAL A 213 -1.57 1.03 15.56
C VAL A 213 -1.62 0.03 16.73
N PRO A 214 -2.82 -0.31 17.25
CA PRO A 214 -2.94 -1.28 18.33
C PRO A 214 -2.32 -2.62 17.95
N VAL A 215 -1.50 -3.19 18.84
CA VAL A 215 -0.89 -4.50 18.62
C VAL A 215 -2.00 -5.55 18.56
N PRO A 216 -2.13 -6.33 17.46
CA PRO A 216 -3.28 -7.21 17.24
C PRO A 216 -3.41 -8.30 18.30
N THR A 217 -2.30 -8.79 18.86
CA THR A 217 -2.30 -9.79 19.95
C THR A 217 -2.80 -9.22 21.28
N ALA A 218 -2.80 -7.89 21.45
CA ALA A 218 -3.40 -7.25 22.62
C ALA A 218 -4.91 -7.01 22.43
N VAL A 219 -5.35 -6.78 21.19
CA VAL A 219 -6.77 -6.56 20.84
C VAL A 219 -7.54 -7.89 20.76
N LEU A 220 -6.93 -8.91 20.14
CA LEU A 220 -7.52 -10.23 19.92
C LEU A 220 -6.47 -11.33 20.20
N PRO A 221 -6.17 -11.62 21.48
CA PRO A 221 -5.08 -12.54 21.88
C PRO A 221 -5.17 -13.94 21.26
N ASP A 222 -6.38 -14.47 21.07
CA ASP A 222 -6.59 -15.82 20.55
C ASP A 222 -6.63 -15.90 19.01
N LYS A 223 -6.50 -14.76 18.32
CA LYS A 223 -6.62 -14.68 16.85
C LYS A 223 -5.29 -14.43 16.16
N PHE A 224 -4.36 -13.75 16.82
CA PHE A 224 -3.05 -13.43 16.27
C PHE A 224 -1.94 -13.94 17.17
N THR A 225 -0.92 -14.57 16.58
CA THR A 225 0.13 -15.28 17.34
C THR A 225 1.54 -14.73 17.08
N ALA A 226 1.72 -13.95 16.03
CA ALA A 226 3.00 -13.37 15.65
C ALA A 226 2.83 -11.92 15.20
N TRP A 227 3.73 -11.06 15.66
CA TRP A 227 3.75 -9.63 15.33
C TRP A 227 5.18 -9.20 15.02
N GLN A 228 5.35 -8.49 13.92
CA GLN A 228 6.62 -7.90 13.54
C GLN A 228 6.37 -6.46 13.09
N HIS A 229 7.11 -5.52 13.68
CA HIS A 229 7.08 -4.12 13.29
C HIS A 229 8.51 -3.66 12.96
N VAL A 230 8.73 -3.26 11.71
CA VAL A 230 10.01 -2.77 11.21
C VAL A 230 9.81 -1.36 10.65
N PHE A 231 10.60 -0.40 11.15
CA PHE A 231 10.62 0.97 10.61
C PHE A 231 12.05 1.52 10.64
N TYR A 232 12.26 2.60 9.91
CA TYR A 232 13.53 3.30 9.87
C TYR A 232 13.33 4.81 9.86
N THR A 233 14.04 5.47 10.76
CA THR A 233 14.23 6.91 10.79
C THR A 233 15.72 7.21 10.78
N GLY A 234 16.14 8.13 9.92
CA GLY A 234 17.53 8.58 9.94
C GLY A 234 17.99 9.23 8.63
N PRO A 235 19.06 10.05 8.68
CA PRO A 235 19.69 10.64 7.51
C PRO A 235 20.39 9.54 6.70
N HIS A 236 19.65 8.82 5.85
CA HIS A 236 20.15 7.82 4.89
C HIS A 236 21.46 7.11 5.31
N HIS A 237 21.36 6.04 6.11
CA HIS A 237 22.53 5.33 6.61
C HIS A 237 22.98 4.21 5.65
N PRO A 238 24.29 4.05 5.39
CA PRO A 238 24.82 2.86 4.71
C PRO A 238 24.68 1.59 5.57
N HIS A 239 24.54 1.73 6.89
CA HIS A 239 24.29 0.65 7.83
C HIS A 239 22.86 0.73 8.37
N LEU A 240 22.02 -0.20 7.95
CA LEU A 240 20.63 -0.28 8.41
C LEU A 240 20.52 -1.18 9.65
N PRO A 241 19.65 -0.85 10.62
CA PRO A 241 19.44 -1.69 11.80
C PRO A 241 18.87 -3.05 11.40
N ALA A 242 19.09 -4.08 12.23
CA ALA A 242 18.41 -5.37 12.11
C ALA A 242 17.08 -5.34 12.92
N PRO A 243 15.98 -5.94 12.42
CA PRO A 243 15.81 -6.50 11.07
C PRO A 243 15.87 -5.41 10.00
N ARG A 244 16.48 -5.75 8.85
CA ARG A 244 16.80 -4.75 7.81
C ARG A 244 15.51 -4.15 7.24
N PRO A 245 15.27 -2.84 7.41
CA PRO A 245 14.14 -2.15 6.79
C PRO A 245 14.29 -2.19 5.26
N VAL A 246 13.15 -2.31 4.58
CA VAL A 246 13.11 -2.14 3.12
C VAL A 246 13.04 -0.65 2.83
N LEU A 247 14.04 -0.14 2.10
CA LEU A 247 14.09 1.27 1.73
C LEU A 247 13.43 1.50 0.38
N LEU A 248 12.49 2.45 0.33
CA LEU A 248 12.00 3.00 -0.92
C LEU A 248 13.00 4.04 -1.42
N HIS A 249 13.55 3.81 -2.62
CA HIS A 249 14.46 4.74 -3.27
C HIS A 249 13.98 5.03 -4.69
N LYS A 250 13.91 6.31 -5.06
CA LYS A 250 13.53 6.76 -6.40
C LYS A 250 14.47 7.88 -6.84
N ARG A 251 15.14 7.69 -7.97
CA ARG A 251 15.82 8.77 -8.69
C ARG A 251 14.78 9.49 -9.54
N ALA A 252 14.65 10.80 -9.36
CA ALA A 252 13.67 11.60 -10.07
C ALA A 252 14.24 12.99 -10.40
N PRO A 253 13.95 13.54 -11.59
CA PRO A 253 14.21 14.94 -11.88
C PRO A 253 13.23 15.84 -11.10
N TRP A 254 13.55 17.13 -10.99
CA TRP A 254 12.71 18.10 -10.27
C TRP A 254 11.22 18.10 -10.68
N PRO A 255 10.85 18.05 -11.98
CA PRO A 255 9.44 18.01 -12.38
C PRO A 255 8.67 16.81 -11.80
N ALA A 256 9.32 15.65 -11.69
CA ALA A 256 8.70 14.46 -11.11
C ALA A 256 8.52 14.58 -9.59
N LEU A 257 9.50 15.19 -8.89
CA LEU A 257 9.37 15.51 -7.47
C LEU A 257 8.25 16.52 -7.21
N LEU A 258 8.17 17.57 -8.03
CA LEU A 258 7.11 18.56 -7.96
C LEU A 258 5.73 17.94 -8.23
N ALA A 259 5.63 17.01 -9.20
CA ALA A 259 4.40 16.26 -9.43
C ALA A 259 3.99 15.43 -8.20
N TYR A 260 4.95 14.78 -7.52
CA TYR A 260 4.69 14.04 -6.28
C TYR A 260 4.16 14.96 -5.17
N LEU A 261 4.79 16.12 -4.94
CA LEU A 261 4.35 17.07 -3.93
C LEU A 261 2.90 17.53 -4.18
N HIS A 262 2.52 17.74 -5.44
CA HIS A 262 1.17 18.12 -5.84
C HIS A 262 0.08 17.04 -5.65
N THR A 263 0.43 15.85 -5.19
CA THR A 263 -0.53 14.78 -4.89
C THR A 263 -0.83 14.64 -3.40
N ALA A 264 -0.23 15.48 -2.54
CA ALA A 264 -0.53 15.52 -1.11
C ALA A 264 -2.02 15.84 -0.84
N SER A 265 -2.66 15.07 0.05
CA SER A 265 -4.07 15.33 0.41
C SER A 265 -4.26 16.70 1.05
N ALA A 266 -3.32 17.14 1.89
CA ALA A 266 -3.33 18.45 2.55
C ALA A 266 -3.43 19.65 1.58
N LEU A 267 -2.97 19.51 0.33
CA LEU A 267 -3.08 20.59 -0.66
C LEU A 267 -4.53 20.95 -1.01
N HIS A 268 -5.50 20.08 -0.72
CA HIS A 268 -6.90 20.37 -0.97
C HIS A 268 -7.46 21.45 -0.03
N THR A 269 -6.88 21.63 1.15
CA THR A 269 -7.31 22.62 2.15
C THR A 269 -6.31 23.74 2.38
N PHE A 270 -5.06 23.60 1.91
CA PHE A 270 -3.99 24.62 1.99
C PHE A 270 -4.23 25.91 1.19
N ARG A 271 -5.36 26.05 0.49
CA ARG A 271 -5.59 27.17 -0.43
C ARG A 271 -5.70 28.52 0.25
#